data_AF-A0A0Q8AJJ6-F1
#
_entry.id   AF-A0A0Q8AJJ6-F1
#
_cell.length_a   1.000
_cell.length_b   1.000
_cell.length_c   1.000
_cell.angle_alpha   90.00
_cell.angle_beta   90.00
_cell.angle_gamma   90.00
#
_symmetry.space_group_name_H-M   'P 1'
#
loop_
_entity.id
_entity.type
_entity.pdbx_description
1 polymer ?
#
loop_
_entity_poly.entity_id
_entity_poly.type
_entity_poly.pdbx_seq_one_letter_code
_entity_poly.pdbx_strand_id
1 'polypeptide(L)' 'MTKRITVVPASGRAVPDPEAGDLLPGGGREVPDNVWWRRRLADGDVTLKAEKAPSTKAATAAKNEEAQ' A
#
# COMPACT_ATOMS: atom_id res chain seq x y z
N MET A 1 -14.98 -6.16 14.89
CA MET A 1 -14.13 -7.04 14.06
C MET A 1 -13.21 -6.16 13.24
N THR A 2 -11.90 -6.22 13.49
CA THR A 2 -10.93 -5.42 12.74
C THR A 2 -10.75 -6.05 11.37
N LYS A 3 -11.12 -5.34 10.30
CA LYS A 3 -10.93 -5.81 8.94
C LYS A 3 -9.42 -5.79 8.63
N ARG A 4 -8.87 -6.89 8.12
CA ARG A 4 -7.47 -6.99 7.71
C ARG A 4 -7.36 -7.23 6.21
N ILE A 5 -6.30 -6.71 5.62
CA ILE A 5 -5.98 -6.78 4.20
C ILE A 5 -4.54 -7.25 4.04
N THR A 6 -4.26 -8.00 2.99
CA THR A 6 -2.90 -8.41 2.66
C THR A 6 -2.34 -7.43 1.64
N VAL A 7 -1.31 -6.71 2.04
CA VAL A 7 -0.64 -5.70 1.20
C VAL A 7 0.75 -6.19 0.83
N VAL A 8 1.17 -5.92 -0.41
CA VAL A 8 2.49 -6.23 -0.95
C VAL A 8 3.15 -4.92 -1.33
N PRO A 9 4.35 -4.60 -0.82
CA PRO A 9 5.06 -3.40 -1.23
C PRO A 9 5.45 -3.50 -2.71
N ALA A 10 5.47 -2.37 -3.41
CA ALA A 10 6.01 -2.31 -4.75
C ALA A 10 7.50 -2.73 -4.77
N SER A 11 7.93 -3.46 -5.79
CA SER A 11 9.32 -3.89 -5.93
C SER A 11 10.27 -2.69 -5.87
N GLY A 12 11.26 -2.75 -4.98
CA GLY A 12 12.22 -1.67 -4.77
C GLY A 12 11.73 -0.53 -3.86
N ARG A 13 10.54 -0.63 -3.26
CA ARG A 13 10.07 0.28 -2.20
C ARG A 13 10.11 -0.35 -0.83
N ALA A 14 10.57 0.44 0.14
CA ALA A 14 10.47 0.15 1.57
C ALA A 14 9.25 0.88 2.14
N VAL A 15 8.20 0.12 2.49
CA VAL A 15 6.98 0.69 3.09
C VAL A 15 6.95 0.34 4.58
N PRO A 16 7.02 1.32 5.50
CA PRO A 16 7.05 1.06 6.94
C PRO A 16 5.66 0.71 7.47
N ASP A 17 5.54 -0.40 8.21
CA ASP A 17 4.34 -0.82 8.90
C ASP A 17 4.20 -0.05 10.23
N PRO A 18 3.17 0.79 10.40
CA PRO A 18 3.00 1.57 11.62
C PRO A 18 2.58 0.75 12.83
N GLU A 19 2.02 -0.47 12.66
CA GLU A 19 1.73 -1.36 13.79
C GLU A 19 2.96 -2.15 14.21
N ALA A 20 3.69 -2.73 13.25
CA ALA A 20 4.85 -3.55 13.55
C ALA A 20 6.12 -2.72 13.81
N GLY A 21 6.15 -1.46 13.38
CA GLY A 21 7.34 -0.60 13.44
C GLY A 21 8.48 -1.04 12.52
N ASP A 22 8.19 -1.87 11.50
CA ASP A 22 9.18 -2.47 10.60
C ASP A 22 8.75 -2.35 9.13
N LEU A 23 9.67 -2.54 8.20
CA LEU A 23 9.38 -2.48 6.76
C LEU A 23 8.61 -3.71 6.28
N LEU A 24 7.70 -3.50 5.33
CA LEU A 24 7.01 -4.59 4.66
C LEU A 24 8.01 -5.49 3.91
N PRO A 25 7.91 -6.82 4.09
CA PRO A 25 8.70 -7.75 3.29
C PRO A 25 8.19 -7.75 1.84
N GLY A 26 9.08 -8.02 0.88
CA GLY A 26 8.72 -8.08 -0.55
C GLY A 26 7.61 -9.11 -0.88
N GLY A 27 7.38 -10.10 -0.01
CA GLY A 27 6.28 -11.07 -0.14
C GLY A 27 4.89 -10.57 0.29
N GLY A 28 4.83 -9.37 0.89
CA GLY A 28 3.66 -8.77 1.50
C GLY A 28 3.36 -9.25 2.93
N ARG A 29 2.45 -8.53 3.61
CA ARG A 29 2.03 -8.78 4.99
C ARG A 29 0.54 -8.51 5.16
N GLU A 30 -0.09 -9.21 6.10
CA GLU A 30 -1.45 -8.92 6.56
C GLU A 30 -1.45 -7.78 7.57
N VAL A 31 -2.22 -6.75 7.28
CA VAL A 31 -2.26 -5.48 8.03
C VAL A 31 -3.71 -5.02 8.20
N PRO A 32 -4.04 -4.16 9.18
CA PRO A 32 -5.40 -3.66 9.34
C PRO A 32 -5.84 -2.78 8.14
N ASP A 33 -7.10 -2.90 7.68
CA ASP A 33 -7.71 -1.98 6.69
C ASP A 33 -8.00 -0.64 7.36
N ASN A 34 -6.95 0.17 7.53
CA ASN A 34 -7.02 1.51 8.08
C ASN A 34 -6.77 2.57 6.99
N VAL A 35 -6.99 3.84 7.35
CA VAL A 35 -6.80 4.98 6.43
C VAL A 35 -5.37 5.06 5.90
N TRP A 36 -4.39 4.65 6.70
CA TRP A 36 -2.98 4.67 6.31
C TRP A 36 -2.71 3.72 5.14
N TRP A 37 -3.16 2.46 5.25
CA TRP A 37 -2.97 1.46 4.19
C TRP A 37 -3.77 1.80 2.93
N ARG A 38 -4.97 2.35 3.09
CA ARG A 38 -5.76 2.88 1.96
C ARG A 38 -5.04 3.99 1.21
N ARG A 39 -4.32 4.87 1.90
CA ARG A 39 -3.52 5.91 1.26
C ARG A 39 -2.37 5.31 0.47
N ARG A 40 -1.63 4.35 1.03
CA ARG A 40 -0.54 3.65 0.30
C ARG A 40 -1.04 2.89 -0.93
N LEU A 41 -2.25 2.33 -0.86
CA LEU A 41 -2.90 1.71 -2.02
C LEU A 41 -3.22 2.74 -3.11
N ALA A 42 -3.70 3.93 -2.73
CA ALA A 42 -3.96 5.03 -3.66
C ALA A 42 -2.68 5.63 -4.24
N ASP A 43 -1.62 5.76 -3.43
CA ASP A 43 -0.30 6.25 -3.84
C ASP A 43 0.44 5.25 -4.76
N GLY A 44 0.03 3.97 -4.77
CA GLY A 44 0.71 2.89 -5.47
C GLY A 44 1.98 2.39 -4.76
N ASP A 45 2.15 2.75 -3.49
CA ASP A 45 3.24 2.28 -2.64
C ASP A 45 3.11 0.78 -2.34
N VAL A 46 1.86 0.32 -2.20
CA VAL A 46 1.50 -1.08 -1.94
C VAL A 46 0.37 -1.52 -2.84
N THR A 47 0.23 -2.82 -3.01
CA THR A 47 -0.85 -3.47 -3.77
C THR A 47 -1.51 -4.55 -2.94
N LEU A 48 -2.80 -4.81 -3.16
CA LEU A 48 -3.49 -5.91 -2.47
C LEU A 48 -3.09 -7.25 -3.06
N LYS A 49 -2.66 -8.20 -2.22
CA LYS A 49 -2.45 -9.60 -2.60
C LYS A 49 -3.83 -10.24 -2.76
N ALA A 50 -4.26 -10.42 -4.00
CA ALA A 50 -5.64 -10.80 -4.31
C ALA A 50 -5.98 -12.23 -3.90
N GLU A 51 -6.91 -12.38 -2.96
CA GLU A 51 -7.98 -13.37 -3.04
C GLU A 51 -9.31 -12.61 -3.06
N LYS A 52 -9.72 -12.17 -4.26
CA LYS A 52 -11.03 -11.57 -4.60
C LYS A 52 -11.62 -10.53 -3.63
N ALA A 53 -11.36 -9.25 -3.90
CA ALA A 53 -12.43 -8.25 -3.99
C ALA A 53 -11.97 -7.08 -4.91
N PRO A 54 -12.87 -6.52 -5.75
CA PRO A 54 -12.51 -5.67 -6.88
C PRO A 54 -12.43 -4.17 -6.53
N SER A 55 -11.80 -3.42 -7.44
CA SER A 55 -11.83 -1.95 -7.60
C SER A 55 -10.96 -1.15 -6.62
N THR A 56 -10.08 -0.24 -7.05
CA THR A 56 -10.10 0.59 -8.26
C THR A 56 -8.67 1.00 -8.65
N LYS A 57 -8.32 0.71 -9.91
CA LYS A 57 -7.57 1.51 -10.89
C LYS A 57 -6.78 2.76 -10.41
N ALA A 58 -5.54 2.81 -10.90
CA ALA A 58 -4.74 3.97 -11.33
C ALA A 58 -3.77 4.64 -10.33
N ALA A 59 -2.48 4.34 -10.52
CA ALA A 59 -1.41 5.32 -10.40
C ALA A 59 -0.86 5.63 -11.81
N THR A 60 -1.54 6.54 -12.50
CA THR A 60 -0.90 7.48 -13.42
C THR A 60 -1.09 8.85 -12.79
N ALA A 61 -0.02 9.40 -12.21
CA ALA A 61 0.26 10.84 -12.00
C ALA A 61 1.23 11.03 -10.81
N ALA A 62 2.51 10.74 -11.04
CA ALA A 62 3.60 11.36 -10.27
C ALA A 62 4.41 12.23 -11.23
N LYS A 63 3.83 13.38 -11.61
CA LYS A 63 4.54 14.50 -12.21
C LYS A 63 3.71 15.77 -12.01
N ASN A 64 4.00 16.49 -10.93
CA ASN A 64 4.13 17.96 -10.92
C ASN A 64 4.71 18.33 -9.53
N GLU A 65 5.94 18.84 -9.40
CA GLU A 65 6.50 20.12 -9.89
C GLU A 65 6.57 21.08 -8.70
N GLU A 66 7.78 21.23 -8.14
CA GLU A 66 8.17 22.46 -7.45
C GLU A 66 9.56 22.83 -7.97
N ALA A 67 9.55 23.62 -9.04
CA ALA A 67 10.66 24.41 -9.52
C ALA A 67 10.08 25.75 -9.94
N GLN A 68 10.21 26.76 -9.07
CA GLN A 68 10.27 28.17 -9.44
C GLN A 68 11.02 28.95 -8.36
#